data_AF-A0A3A9YLF6-F1
#
_entry.id   AF-A0A3A9YLF6-F1
#
_cell.length_a   1.000
_cell.length_b   1.000
_cell.length_c   1.000
_cell.angle_alpha   90.00
_cell.angle_beta   90.00
_cell.angle_gamma   90.00
#
_symmetry.space_group_name_H-M   'P 1'
#
loop_
_entity.id
_entity.type
_entity.pdbx_description
1 polymer ?
#
loop_
_entity_poly.entity_id
_entity_poly.type
_entity_poly.pdbx_seq_one_letter_code
_entity_poly.pdbx_strand_id
1 'polypeptide(L)'
;MRFLKRRSAAPRPPVPPAASPAPTPAPAPTPAPQEEPEQEEPEQEEPLRCRFCDAGGPGVTLLALHDSAYDRPRGHCCGPCQQEYPRLAARLTYARTAGHRPWLLPDSGAEHGLRAEPDSLAAVRAVVDRLAGTLREDVPPAAAGLAALRLGVWGPEKETPCASREEAREAVSRAIAGILDRHHEKLHTYGDHRDYAVHTVAAFGQGTGVLYQTVTTHGDWLEQTCFLIDRAHTVHRYTNYDR
;
A
#
# COMPACT_ATOMS: atom_id res chain seq x y z
N MET A 1 -93.79 -19.39 -31.30
CA MET A 1 -93.38 -19.20 -29.89
C MET A 1 -92.94 -17.74 -29.73
N ARG A 2 -93.74 -16.88 -29.06
CA ARG A 2 -93.41 -16.16 -27.79
C ARG A 2 -91.89 -16.01 -27.56
N PHE A 3 -91.32 -14.81 -27.37
CA PHE A 3 -91.31 -14.03 -26.12
C PHE A 3 -90.93 -12.54 -26.43
N LEU A 4 -91.81 -11.57 -26.11
CA LEU A 4 -91.71 -10.56 -25.03
C LEU A 4 -90.59 -9.50 -25.22
N LYS A 5 -90.89 -8.29 -25.74
CA LYS A 5 -91.38 -7.06 -25.03
C LYS A 5 -90.50 -6.62 -23.85
N ARG A 6 -89.85 -5.45 -23.96
CA ARG A 6 -90.38 -4.15 -23.48
C ARG A 6 -89.49 -2.98 -23.90
N ARG A 7 -90.14 -1.98 -24.50
CA ARG A 7 -89.70 -0.60 -24.72
C ARG A 7 -89.83 0.20 -23.42
N SER A 8 -89.03 1.25 -23.27
CA SER A 8 -89.37 2.54 -22.64
C SER A 8 -88.17 3.47 -22.77
N ALA A 9 -88.25 4.79 -22.89
CA ALA A 9 -89.21 5.76 -23.42
C ALA A 9 -88.45 7.11 -23.31
N ALA A 10 -88.32 7.88 -24.39
CA ALA A 10 -87.97 9.31 -24.33
C ALA A 10 -89.29 10.09 -24.14
N PRO A 11 -89.36 11.28 -23.48
CA PRO A 11 -88.77 12.54 -23.99
C PRO A 11 -88.40 13.52 -22.83
N ARG A 12 -88.09 14.82 -22.92
CA ARG A 12 -88.20 15.94 -23.88
C ARG A 12 -87.25 17.06 -23.37
N PRO A 13 -86.67 17.94 -24.20
CA PRO A 13 -85.96 19.17 -23.76
C PRO A 13 -86.99 20.23 -23.33
N PRO A 14 -86.68 21.32 -22.56
CA PRO A 14 -85.92 22.45 -23.13
C PRO A 14 -85.32 23.53 -22.17
N VAL A 15 -84.70 24.54 -22.81
CA VAL A 15 -84.44 25.98 -22.47
C VAL A 15 -83.40 26.36 -21.38
N PRO A 16 -82.41 27.21 -21.72
CA PRO A 16 -81.50 27.85 -20.76
C PRO A 16 -82.05 29.20 -20.26
N PRO A 17 -81.62 29.68 -19.08
CA PRO A 17 -81.55 31.13 -18.92
C PRO A 17 -80.27 31.66 -18.24
N ALA A 18 -79.96 32.88 -18.70
CA ALA A 18 -79.33 34.01 -18.04
C ALA A 18 -77.86 33.89 -17.57
N ALA A 19 -77.01 34.62 -18.30
CA ALA A 19 -75.72 35.08 -17.83
C ALA A 19 -75.87 36.03 -16.63
N SER A 20 -75.02 35.84 -15.63
CA SER A 20 -74.77 36.80 -14.55
C SER A 20 -73.33 37.34 -14.65
N PRO A 21 -73.11 38.60 -14.22
CA PRO A 21 -71.94 39.40 -14.58
C PRO A 21 -70.65 39.01 -13.85
N ALA A 22 -69.54 39.34 -14.48
CA ALA A 22 -68.18 39.13 -14.01
C ALA A 22 -67.89 39.80 -12.65
N PRO A 23 -67.23 39.11 -11.71
CA PRO A 23 -66.64 39.74 -10.54
C PRO A 23 -65.28 40.37 -10.86
N THR A 24 -65.11 41.58 -10.32
CA THR A 24 -63.95 42.47 -10.32
C THR A 24 -62.64 41.76 -9.89
N PRO A 25 -61.48 42.06 -10.49
CA PRO A 25 -60.22 41.42 -10.14
C PRO A 25 -59.73 41.79 -8.73
N ALA A 26 -59.25 40.77 -8.01
CA ALA A 26 -58.60 40.87 -6.71
C ALA A 26 -57.21 41.55 -6.81
N PRO A 27 -56.74 42.22 -5.74
CA PRO A 27 -55.44 42.89 -5.73
C PRO A 27 -54.27 41.90 -5.77
N ALA A 28 -53.20 42.31 -6.46
CA ALA A 28 -51.98 41.54 -6.66
C ALA A 28 -51.25 41.22 -5.34
N PRO A 29 -50.60 40.05 -5.22
CA PRO A 29 -49.84 39.67 -4.04
C PRO A 29 -48.50 40.43 -3.93
N THR A 30 -48.16 40.80 -2.70
CA THR A 30 -46.88 41.37 -2.29
C THR A 30 -45.72 40.40 -2.59
N PRO A 31 -44.57 40.85 -3.13
CA PRO A 31 -43.44 39.97 -3.37
C PRO A 31 -42.76 39.54 -2.06
N ALA A 32 -42.41 38.25 -1.99
CA ALA A 32 -41.66 37.64 -0.90
C ALA A 32 -40.20 38.16 -0.82
N PRO A 33 -39.57 38.15 0.36
CA PRO A 33 -38.17 38.54 0.52
C PRO A 33 -37.25 37.59 -0.26
N GLN A 34 -36.28 38.16 -0.98
CA GLN A 34 -35.26 37.41 -1.71
C GLN A 34 -34.22 36.91 -0.70
N GLU A 35 -34.02 35.59 -0.63
CA GLU A 35 -32.90 34.97 0.07
C GLU A 35 -31.60 35.35 -0.67
N GLU A 36 -30.70 36.03 0.03
CA GLU A 36 -29.34 36.28 -0.47
C GLU A 36 -28.61 34.94 -0.62
N PRO A 37 -27.81 34.74 -1.69
CA PRO A 37 -27.10 33.48 -1.88
C PRO A 37 -26.11 33.29 -0.73
N GLU A 38 -26.29 32.20 0.02
CA GLU A 38 -25.31 31.69 0.97
C GLU A 38 -23.96 31.59 0.25
N GLN A 39 -22.99 32.35 0.75
CA GLN A 39 -21.62 32.29 0.27
C GLN A 39 -21.09 30.88 0.58
N GLU A 40 -20.91 30.05 -0.45
CA GLU A 40 -20.13 28.82 -0.33
C GLU A 40 -18.74 29.22 0.18
N GLU A 41 -18.45 28.86 1.43
CA GLU A 41 -17.10 28.95 1.97
C GLU A 41 -16.16 28.19 1.02
N PRO A 42 -15.00 28.76 0.65
CA PRO A 42 -14.08 28.07 -0.24
C PRO A 42 -13.74 26.73 0.38
N GLU A 43 -14.06 25.65 -0.33
CA GLU A 43 -13.61 24.29 -0.01
C GLU A 43 -12.11 24.38 0.28
N GLN A 44 -11.74 24.26 1.55
CA GLN A 44 -10.33 24.28 1.94
C GLN A 44 -9.72 22.99 1.40
N GLU A 45 -9.17 23.05 0.19
CA GLU A 45 -8.39 21.94 -0.36
C GLU A 45 -7.31 21.57 0.66
N GLU A 46 -7.43 20.36 1.20
CA GLU A 46 -6.50 19.86 2.19
C GLU A 46 -5.08 19.88 1.57
N PRO A 47 -4.08 20.50 2.21
CA PRO A 47 -2.78 20.67 1.60
C PRO A 47 -2.18 19.29 1.30
N LEU A 48 -1.82 19.06 0.03
CA LEU A 48 -1.10 17.86 -0.38
C LEU A 48 0.13 17.66 0.51
N ARG A 49 0.26 16.47 1.11
CA ARG A 49 1.36 16.12 2.02
C ARG A 49 2.32 15.13 1.38
N CYS A 50 3.59 15.21 1.78
CA CYS A 50 4.57 14.19 1.44
C CYS A 50 4.24 12.89 2.19
N ARG A 51 4.44 11.75 1.54
CA ARG A 51 4.21 10.42 2.13
C ARG A 51 5.28 10.01 3.16
N PHE A 52 6.46 10.64 3.10
CA PHE A 52 7.66 10.22 3.85
C PHE A 52 8.06 11.15 4.97
N CYS A 53 7.52 12.36 4.94
CA CYS A 53 7.62 13.31 6.02
C CYS A 53 6.27 14.00 6.08
N ASP A 54 5.75 14.25 7.26
CA ASP A 54 4.50 15.01 7.42
C ASP A 54 4.61 16.47 6.94
N ALA A 55 5.76 16.86 6.36
CA ALA A 55 5.92 18.10 5.64
C ALA A 55 4.99 18.13 4.41
N GLY A 56 4.11 19.12 4.41
CA GLY A 56 3.18 19.45 3.34
C GLY A 56 2.60 20.82 3.62
N GLY A 57 2.23 21.54 2.57
CA GLY A 57 1.72 22.90 2.70
C GLY A 57 1.78 23.68 1.39
N PRO A 58 1.09 24.83 1.32
CA PRO A 58 1.11 25.70 0.16
C PRO A 58 2.55 26.15 -0.14
N GLY A 59 2.99 25.95 -1.39
CA GLY A 59 4.33 26.33 -1.87
C GLY A 59 5.40 25.22 -1.83
N VAL A 60 5.11 24.04 -1.27
CA VAL A 60 6.03 22.88 -1.35
C VAL A 60 5.84 22.16 -2.69
N THR A 61 6.88 22.09 -3.51
CA THR A 61 6.86 21.25 -4.71
C THR A 61 6.92 19.77 -4.32
N LEU A 62 5.86 19.05 -4.64
CA LEU A 62 5.71 17.63 -4.43
C LEU A 62 5.87 16.88 -5.76
N LEU A 63 6.74 15.87 -5.79
CA LEU A 63 6.93 15.00 -6.95
C LEU A 63 6.01 13.79 -6.83
N ALA A 64 5.19 13.56 -7.86
CA ALA A 64 4.37 12.36 -7.98
C ALA A 64 5.26 11.12 -8.13
N LEU A 65 4.98 10.09 -7.33
CA LEU A 65 5.67 8.82 -7.39
C LEU A 65 4.77 7.77 -8.01
N HIS A 66 5.28 7.16 -9.07
CA HIS A 66 4.60 6.08 -9.77
C HIS A 66 5.31 4.76 -9.46
N ASP A 67 4.50 3.72 -9.34
CA ASP A 67 5.00 2.36 -9.37
C ASP A 67 5.47 2.03 -10.78
N SER A 68 6.78 1.90 -10.99
CA SER A 68 7.28 1.57 -12.33
C SER A 68 6.81 0.20 -12.84
N ALA A 69 6.37 -0.70 -11.95
CA ALA A 69 5.89 -2.03 -12.33
C ALA A 69 4.39 -2.04 -12.72
N TYR A 70 3.60 -1.05 -12.30
CA TYR A 70 2.15 -1.04 -12.49
C TYR A 70 1.58 0.29 -12.98
N ASP A 71 2.44 1.30 -13.18
CA ASP A 71 2.12 2.68 -13.54
C ASP A 71 0.98 3.27 -12.70
N ARG A 72 0.97 2.97 -11.39
CA ARG A 72 -0.05 3.48 -10.46
C ARG A 72 0.51 4.67 -9.68
N PRO A 73 -0.23 5.79 -9.59
CA PRO A 73 0.14 6.88 -8.69
C PRO A 73 0.08 6.37 -7.25
N ARG A 74 1.20 6.49 -6.53
CA ARG A 74 1.37 5.96 -5.16
C ARG A 74 1.53 7.04 -4.10
N GLY A 75 1.47 8.30 -4.51
CA GLY A 75 1.56 9.46 -3.63
C GLY A 75 2.66 10.40 -4.06
N HIS A 76 3.12 11.22 -3.12
CA HIS A 76 4.04 12.31 -3.40
C HIS A 76 5.24 12.30 -2.46
N CYS A 77 6.39 12.74 -2.94
CA CYS A 77 7.53 13.09 -2.09
C CYS A 77 7.91 14.56 -2.25
N CYS A 78 8.40 15.17 -1.17
CA CYS A 78 8.99 16.51 -1.24
C CYS A 78 10.44 16.44 -1.75
N GLY A 79 10.94 17.54 -2.29
CA GLY A 79 12.33 17.69 -2.75
C GLY A 79 13.39 17.21 -1.73
N PRO A 80 13.30 17.59 -0.44
CA PRO A 80 14.22 17.10 0.59
C PRO A 80 14.23 15.57 0.73
N CYS A 81 13.06 14.92 0.78
CA CYS A 81 12.99 13.45 0.83
C CYS A 81 13.64 12.82 -0.40
N GLN A 82 13.39 13.39 -1.59
CA GLN A 82 13.98 12.91 -2.84
C GLN A 82 15.51 13.01 -2.86
N GLN A 83 16.09 14.01 -2.20
CA GLN A 83 17.54 14.21 -2.12
C GLN A 83 18.27 13.21 -1.22
N GLU A 84 17.57 12.57 -0.27
CA GLU A 84 18.17 11.56 0.60
C GLU A 84 18.33 10.20 -0.08
N TYR A 85 17.49 9.88 -1.07
CA TYR A 85 17.51 8.58 -1.75
C TYR A 85 18.83 8.25 -2.47
N PRO A 86 19.47 9.14 -3.25
CA PRO A 86 20.70 8.83 -3.97
C PRO A 86 21.82 8.26 -3.09
N ARG A 87 21.94 8.71 -1.83
CA ARG A 87 22.94 8.19 -0.88
C ARG A 87 22.69 6.73 -0.53
N LEU A 88 21.43 6.37 -0.28
CA LEU A 88 21.05 4.98 -0.08
C LEU A 88 21.27 4.16 -1.35
N ALA A 89 20.77 4.65 -2.48
CA ALA A 89 20.85 3.96 -3.77
C ALA A 89 22.29 3.64 -4.19
N ALA A 90 23.26 4.52 -3.88
CA ALA A 90 24.67 4.29 -4.17
C ALA A 90 25.27 3.10 -3.40
N ARG A 91 24.66 2.70 -2.28
CA ARG A 91 25.08 1.54 -1.49
C ARG A 91 24.39 0.26 -1.92
N LEU A 92 23.18 0.37 -2.48
CA LEU A 92 22.38 -0.78 -2.90
C LEU A 92 23.01 -1.43 -4.13
N THR A 93 23.52 -2.64 -3.95
CA THR A 93 23.92 -3.50 -5.07
C THR A 93 22.75 -4.40 -5.42
N TYR A 94 22.38 -4.40 -6.70
CA TYR A 94 21.34 -5.28 -7.24
C TYR A 94 21.68 -5.61 -8.68
N ALA A 95 21.13 -6.70 -9.21
CA ALA A 95 21.05 -6.87 -10.65
C ALA A 95 19.60 -6.84 -11.13
N ARG A 96 19.43 -6.49 -12.40
CA ARG A 96 18.13 -6.19 -13.00
C ARG A 96 18.09 -6.75 -14.41
N THR A 97 17.11 -7.61 -14.66
CA THR A 97 16.69 -7.97 -16.03
C THR A 97 15.56 -7.05 -16.46
N ALA A 98 15.53 -6.68 -17.74
CA ALA A 98 14.43 -5.91 -18.31
C ALA A 98 13.10 -6.65 -18.08
N GLY A 99 12.10 -5.96 -17.53
CA GLY A 99 10.80 -6.55 -17.20
C GLY A 99 10.73 -7.29 -15.85
N HIS A 100 11.86 -7.48 -15.16
CA HIS A 100 11.90 -8.11 -13.82
C HIS A 100 12.23 -7.08 -12.73
N ARG A 101 11.79 -7.39 -11.51
CA ARG A 101 12.14 -6.59 -10.33
C ARG A 101 13.64 -6.74 -10.02
N PRO A 102 14.31 -5.68 -9.54
CA PRO A 102 15.71 -5.81 -9.13
C PRO A 102 15.83 -6.80 -7.98
N TRP A 103 16.86 -7.65 -8.03
CA TRP A 103 17.22 -8.53 -6.92
C TRP A 103 18.45 -7.96 -6.22
N LEU A 104 18.32 -7.73 -4.91
CA LEU A 104 19.42 -7.21 -4.10
C LEU A 104 20.49 -8.28 -3.93
N LEU A 105 21.75 -7.86 -3.98
CA LEU A 105 22.89 -8.74 -3.76
C LEU A 105 23.39 -8.60 -2.32
N PRO A 106 23.77 -9.70 -1.66
CA PRO A 106 24.37 -9.65 -0.34
C PRO A 106 25.73 -8.96 -0.38
N ASP A 107 26.12 -8.38 0.75
CA ASP A 107 27.47 -7.88 0.93
C ASP A 107 28.47 -9.05 0.93
N SER A 108 29.64 -8.84 0.32
CA SER A 108 30.64 -9.90 0.17
C SER A 108 31.03 -10.50 1.51
N GLY A 109 30.82 -11.82 1.66
CA GLY A 109 31.18 -12.57 2.87
C GLY A 109 30.22 -12.38 4.05
N ALA A 110 29.07 -11.74 3.86
CA ALA A 110 28.06 -11.55 4.91
C ALA A 110 26.99 -12.64 4.94
N GLU A 111 27.05 -13.63 4.04
CA GLU A 111 26.02 -14.68 3.92
C GLU A 111 26.18 -15.76 4.99
N HIS A 112 25.05 -16.11 5.62
CA HIS A 112 24.95 -17.19 6.59
C HIS A 112 23.83 -18.14 6.18
N GLY A 113 24.15 -19.43 6.06
CA GLY A 113 23.15 -20.47 5.82
C GLY A 113 22.27 -20.71 7.04
N LEU A 114 20.99 -20.96 6.78
CA LEU A 114 19.99 -21.40 7.75
C LEU A 114 19.35 -22.71 7.30
N ARG A 115 18.84 -23.46 8.26
CA ARG A 115 18.01 -24.64 8.01
C ARG A 115 16.57 -24.33 8.35
N ALA A 116 15.63 -24.87 7.59
CA ALA A 116 14.22 -24.83 7.92
C ALA A 116 13.88 -25.95 8.91
N GLU A 117 14.04 -25.65 10.19
CA GLU A 117 13.74 -26.54 11.32
C GLU A 117 12.63 -25.91 12.19
N PRO A 118 11.89 -26.69 13.01
CA PRO A 118 10.94 -26.12 13.95
C PRO A 118 11.63 -25.19 14.95
N ASP A 119 10.94 -24.11 15.34
CA ASP A 119 11.44 -23.14 16.34
C ASP A 119 12.78 -22.52 15.90
N SER A 120 12.83 -22.08 14.64
CA SER A 120 14.04 -21.50 14.03
C SER A 120 14.49 -20.19 14.67
N LEU A 121 13.72 -19.60 15.60
CA LEU A 121 13.95 -18.26 16.13
C LEU A 121 15.33 -18.08 16.78
N ALA A 122 15.77 -19.03 17.61
CA ALA A 122 17.06 -18.93 18.28
C ALA A 122 18.23 -18.94 17.29
N ALA A 123 18.17 -19.81 16.28
CA ALA A 123 19.19 -19.91 15.23
C ALA A 123 19.23 -18.63 14.37
N VAL A 124 18.05 -18.12 13.99
CA VAL A 124 17.93 -16.88 13.22
C VAL A 124 18.47 -15.69 14.01
N ARG A 125 18.07 -15.53 15.29
CA ARG A 125 18.57 -14.46 16.17
C ARG A 125 20.09 -14.47 16.24
N ALA A 126 20.70 -15.64 16.44
CA ALA A 126 22.15 -15.76 16.50
C ALA A 126 22.84 -15.28 15.20
N VAL A 127 22.23 -15.53 14.04
CA VAL A 127 22.72 -15.01 12.75
C VAL A 127 22.54 -13.49 12.64
N VAL A 128 21.34 -12.98 12.93
CA VAL A 128 21.03 -11.54 12.85
C VAL A 128 21.90 -10.72 13.82
N ASP A 129 22.18 -11.25 15.01
CA ASP A 129 23.06 -10.61 15.98
C ASP A 129 24.53 -10.60 15.53
N ARG A 130 25.00 -11.66 14.85
CA ARG A 130 26.32 -11.63 14.21
C ARG A 130 26.39 -10.57 13.12
N LEU A 131 25.33 -10.43 12.33
CA LEU A 131 25.24 -9.38 11.32
C LEU A 131 25.19 -7.98 11.94
N ALA A 132 24.73 -7.82 13.17
CA ALA A 132 24.63 -6.50 13.80
C ALA A 132 25.97 -5.73 13.84
N GLY A 133 27.11 -6.44 13.96
CA GLY A 133 28.43 -5.84 13.87
C GLY A 133 28.80 -5.30 12.48
N THR A 134 28.09 -5.74 11.45
CA THR A 134 28.22 -5.28 10.05
C THR A 134 27.20 -4.21 9.68
N LEU A 135 26.14 -4.00 10.47
CA LEU A 135 25.09 -3.01 10.18
C LEU A 135 25.57 -1.58 10.52
N ARG A 136 26.10 -0.88 9.53
CA ARG A 136 26.91 0.34 9.75
C ARG A 136 26.10 1.62 9.94
N GLU A 137 24.96 1.78 9.29
CA GLU A 137 24.23 3.06 9.33
C GLU A 137 22.72 2.87 9.19
N ASP A 138 21.96 3.49 10.10
CA ASP A 138 20.50 3.52 10.00
C ASP A 138 20.07 4.48 8.89
N VAL A 139 19.10 4.03 8.10
CA VAL A 139 18.60 4.76 6.93
C VAL A 139 17.65 5.87 7.38
N PRO A 140 17.72 7.09 6.81
CA PRO A 140 16.65 8.06 6.99
C PRO A 140 15.29 7.46 6.60
N PRO A 141 14.22 7.63 7.39
CA PRO A 141 12.91 7.02 7.09
C PRO A 141 12.43 7.31 5.65
N ALA A 142 12.65 8.54 5.18
CA ALA A 142 12.32 8.93 3.82
C ALA A 142 13.09 8.17 2.74
N ALA A 143 14.38 7.87 2.97
CA ALA A 143 15.18 7.10 2.02
C ALA A 143 14.75 5.63 1.99
N ALA A 144 14.42 5.03 3.15
CA ALA A 144 13.89 3.67 3.22
C ALA A 144 12.56 3.54 2.45
N GLY A 145 11.63 4.46 2.71
CA GLY A 145 10.35 4.51 2.00
C GLY A 145 10.48 4.75 0.49
N LEU A 146 11.40 5.62 0.07
CA LEU A 146 11.68 5.84 -1.36
C LEU A 146 12.33 4.63 -2.03
N ALA A 147 13.22 3.91 -1.33
CA ALA A 147 13.80 2.67 -1.84
C ALA A 147 12.75 1.59 -2.05
N ALA A 148 11.81 1.44 -1.11
CA ALA A 148 10.65 0.55 -1.26
C ALA A 148 9.92 0.77 -2.60
N LEU A 149 9.59 2.03 -2.88
CA LEU A 149 8.85 2.39 -4.09
C LEU A 149 9.69 2.22 -5.35
N ARG A 150 10.93 2.72 -5.37
CA ARG A 150 11.79 2.71 -6.56
C ARG A 150 12.32 1.33 -6.94
N LEU A 151 12.43 0.42 -5.97
CA LEU A 151 12.79 -0.97 -6.22
C LEU A 151 11.57 -1.82 -6.62
N GLY A 152 10.35 -1.26 -6.60
CA GLY A 152 9.13 -1.99 -7.00
C GLY A 152 8.77 -3.13 -6.04
N VAL A 153 9.32 -3.14 -4.84
CA VAL A 153 9.05 -4.12 -3.78
C VAL A 153 7.97 -3.57 -2.89
N TRP A 154 6.71 -3.79 -3.28
CA TRP A 154 5.58 -3.55 -2.40
C TRP A 154 4.59 -4.72 -2.48
N GLY A 155 4.41 -5.36 -1.32
CA GLY A 155 3.21 -6.08 -0.92
C GLY A 155 2.66 -5.43 0.36
N PRO A 156 1.43 -5.73 0.79
CA PRO A 156 0.73 -5.04 1.88
C PRO A 156 1.29 -5.26 3.31
N GLU A 157 2.57 -5.58 3.50
CA GLU A 157 3.11 -5.88 4.84
C GLU A 157 3.84 -4.69 5.49
N LYS A 158 3.13 -4.16 6.49
CA LYS A 158 3.53 -3.47 7.74
C LYS A 158 5.00 -3.04 7.87
N GLU A 159 5.18 -1.72 7.76
CA GLU A 159 6.10 -1.03 8.66
C GLU A 159 5.84 -1.52 10.09
N THR A 160 6.88 -2.02 10.73
CA THR A 160 6.79 -2.48 12.12
C THR A 160 7.55 -1.47 12.97
N PRO A 161 6.86 -0.50 13.60
CA PRO A 161 7.52 0.42 14.51
C PRO A 161 8.06 -0.38 15.70
N CYS A 162 9.27 -0.04 16.14
CA CYS A 162 9.90 -0.64 17.30
C CYS A 162 10.40 0.46 18.24
N ALA A 163 10.44 0.18 19.54
CA ALA A 163 10.91 1.13 20.55
C ALA A 163 12.45 1.25 20.57
N SER A 164 13.16 0.28 19.99
CA SER A 164 14.62 0.26 19.96
C SER A 164 15.18 -0.52 18.77
N ARG A 165 16.46 -0.31 18.48
CA ARG A 165 17.20 -1.08 17.47
C ARG A 165 17.32 -2.56 17.83
N GLU A 166 17.36 -2.92 19.10
CA GLU A 166 17.33 -4.32 19.54
C GLU A 166 15.99 -4.96 19.24
N GLU A 167 14.89 -4.28 19.55
CA GLU A 167 13.55 -4.75 19.21
C GLU A 167 13.33 -4.85 17.70
N ALA A 168 13.89 -3.93 16.92
CA ALA A 168 13.87 -3.99 15.45
C ALA A 168 14.60 -5.25 14.93
N ARG A 169 15.77 -5.59 15.50
CA ARG A 169 16.50 -6.83 15.15
C ARG A 169 15.72 -8.08 15.56
N GLU A 170 15.06 -8.05 16.71
CA GLU A 170 14.20 -9.15 17.15
C GLU A 170 12.99 -9.30 16.22
N ALA A 171 12.40 -8.18 15.75
CA ALA A 171 11.31 -8.19 14.78
C ALA A 171 11.74 -8.79 13.44
N VAL A 172 12.93 -8.44 12.93
CA VAL A 172 13.52 -9.07 11.74
C VAL A 172 13.73 -10.57 11.97
N SER A 173 14.27 -10.95 13.13
CA SER A 173 14.53 -12.35 13.46
C SER A 173 13.24 -13.17 13.51
N ARG A 174 12.18 -12.65 14.15
CA ARG A 174 10.85 -13.28 14.18
C ARG A 174 10.24 -13.40 12.78
N ALA A 175 10.40 -12.37 11.94
CA ALA A 175 9.89 -12.41 10.58
C ALA A 175 10.55 -13.53 9.75
N ILE A 176 11.88 -13.65 9.82
CA ILE A 176 12.64 -14.70 9.12
C ILE A 176 12.31 -16.09 9.70
N ALA A 177 12.29 -16.23 11.02
CA ALA A 177 11.93 -17.49 11.67
C ALA A 177 10.54 -17.97 11.25
N GLY A 178 9.56 -17.05 11.23
CA GLY A 178 8.21 -17.39 10.75
C GLY A 178 8.16 -17.80 9.28
N ILE A 179 9.08 -17.32 8.41
CA ILE A 179 9.19 -17.81 7.04
C ILE A 179 9.73 -19.25 7.03
N LEU A 180 10.79 -19.52 7.80
CA LEU A 180 11.40 -20.86 7.91
C LEU A 180 10.43 -21.88 8.51
N ASP A 181 9.72 -21.53 9.58
CA ASP A 181 8.75 -22.43 10.23
C ASP A 181 7.61 -22.80 9.26
N ARG A 182 7.10 -21.83 8.49
CA ARG A 182 6.09 -22.10 7.43
C ARG A 182 6.65 -22.96 6.31
N HIS A 183 7.92 -22.79 5.93
CA HIS A 183 8.56 -23.65 4.93
C HIS A 183 8.71 -25.07 5.45
N HIS A 184 9.18 -25.22 6.69
CA HIS A 184 9.29 -26.50 7.38
C HIS A 184 7.93 -27.23 7.44
N GLU A 185 6.86 -26.54 7.83
CA GLU A 185 5.50 -27.09 7.83
C GLU A 185 5.05 -27.55 6.43
N LYS A 186 5.37 -26.78 5.38
CA LYS A 186 5.08 -27.16 3.99
C LYS A 186 5.86 -28.40 3.55
N LEU A 187 7.14 -28.50 3.91
CA LEU A 187 7.95 -29.68 3.63
C LEU A 187 7.36 -30.93 4.28
N HIS A 188 6.85 -30.80 5.51
CA HIS A 188 6.18 -31.89 6.22
C HIS A 188 4.80 -32.24 5.64
N THR A 189 4.06 -31.26 5.12
CA THR A 189 2.69 -31.46 4.64
C THR A 189 2.64 -31.96 3.19
N TYR A 190 3.53 -31.45 2.32
CA TYR A 190 3.43 -31.62 0.87
C TYR A 190 4.68 -32.25 0.22
N GLY A 191 5.81 -32.34 0.92
CA GLY A 191 7.07 -32.81 0.36
C GLY A 191 7.42 -34.26 0.73
N ASP A 192 8.35 -34.88 -0.02
CA ASP A 192 9.05 -36.12 0.35
C ASP A 192 10.08 -35.89 1.48
N HIS A 193 9.84 -34.90 2.36
CA HIS A 193 10.78 -34.41 3.38
C HIS A 193 12.13 -33.91 2.84
N ARG A 194 12.29 -33.75 1.52
CA ARG A 194 13.51 -33.22 0.90
C ARG A 194 13.41 -31.72 0.76
N ASP A 195 14.27 -31.01 1.45
CA ASP A 195 14.44 -29.58 1.26
C ASP A 195 15.34 -29.33 0.05
N TYR A 196 14.75 -28.80 -1.02
CA TYR A 196 15.49 -28.37 -2.22
C TYR A 196 15.88 -26.89 -2.16
N ALA A 197 15.52 -26.21 -1.08
CA ALA A 197 15.84 -24.83 -0.85
C ALA A 197 17.08 -24.70 0.07
N VAL A 198 17.91 -23.72 -0.24
CA VAL A 198 18.97 -23.22 0.61
C VAL A 198 18.53 -21.86 1.11
N HIS A 199 18.39 -21.74 2.43
CA HIS A 199 18.00 -20.50 3.09
C HIS A 199 19.25 -19.76 3.53
N THR A 200 19.36 -18.48 3.18
CA THR A 200 20.47 -17.64 3.59
C THR A 200 19.98 -16.34 4.19
N VAL A 201 20.74 -15.83 5.16
CA VAL A 201 20.57 -14.50 5.73
C VAL A 201 21.89 -13.76 5.62
N ALA A 202 21.85 -12.53 5.11
CA ALA A 202 23.03 -11.71 4.86
C ALA A 202 22.79 -10.25 5.20
N ALA A 203 23.86 -9.48 5.38
CA ALA A 203 23.80 -8.03 5.24
C ALA A 203 23.74 -7.66 3.75
N PHE A 204 23.12 -6.53 3.43
CA PHE A 204 23.18 -5.95 2.09
C PHE A 204 23.32 -4.44 2.13
N GLY A 205 23.77 -3.88 1.01
CA GLY A 205 23.87 -2.44 0.84
C GLY A 205 24.93 -1.83 1.74
N GLN A 206 26.07 -2.50 1.94
CA GLN A 206 27.13 -2.09 2.87
C GLN A 206 26.64 -2.03 4.33
N GLY A 207 25.87 -3.03 4.75
CA GLY A 207 25.32 -3.12 6.10
C GLY A 207 24.11 -2.20 6.33
N THR A 208 23.39 -1.86 5.28
CA THR A 208 22.22 -0.98 5.37
C THR A 208 20.94 -1.75 5.72
N GLY A 209 20.93 -3.06 5.51
CA GLY A 209 19.80 -3.91 5.90
C GLY A 209 20.16 -5.38 5.98
N VAL A 210 19.14 -6.19 6.30
CA VAL A 210 19.21 -7.64 6.35
C VAL A 210 18.47 -8.22 5.15
N LEU A 211 19.09 -9.17 4.48
CA LEU A 211 18.57 -9.87 3.33
C LEU A 211 18.34 -11.32 3.72
N TYR A 212 17.13 -11.83 3.49
CA TYR A 212 16.80 -13.25 3.54
C TYR A 212 16.54 -13.74 2.12
N GLN A 213 17.18 -14.83 1.73
CA GLN A 213 17.04 -15.40 0.40
C GLN A 213 16.79 -16.90 0.49
N THR A 214 15.95 -17.36 -0.42
CA THR A 214 15.74 -18.76 -0.70
C THR A 214 16.20 -19.03 -2.13
N VAL A 215 17.15 -19.94 -2.30
CA VAL A 215 17.64 -20.39 -3.61
C VAL A 215 17.50 -21.91 -3.72
N THR A 216 17.41 -22.47 -4.92
CA THR A 216 17.46 -23.91 -5.12
C THR A 216 18.85 -24.44 -4.79
N THR A 217 18.96 -25.74 -4.56
CA THR A 217 20.26 -26.43 -4.48
C THR A 217 21.12 -26.30 -5.74
N HIS A 218 20.53 -25.88 -6.87
CA HIS A 218 21.22 -25.58 -8.12
C HIS A 218 21.62 -24.11 -8.27
N GLY A 219 21.25 -23.26 -7.32
CA GLY A 219 21.55 -21.82 -7.31
C GLY A 219 20.50 -20.95 -8.00
N ASP A 220 19.37 -21.51 -8.42
CA ASP A 220 18.28 -20.72 -8.98
C ASP A 220 17.57 -19.96 -7.86
N TRP A 221 17.25 -18.71 -8.10
CA TRP A 221 16.58 -17.89 -7.10
C TRP A 221 15.10 -18.28 -6.96
N LEU A 222 14.59 -18.34 -5.73
CA LEU A 222 13.17 -18.65 -5.46
C LEU A 222 12.44 -17.47 -4.81
N GLU A 223 13.00 -16.91 -3.76
CA GLU A 223 12.39 -15.81 -3.00
C GLU A 223 13.45 -14.93 -2.35
N GLN A 224 13.15 -13.64 -2.21
CA GLN A 224 13.96 -12.71 -1.42
C GLN A 224 13.08 -11.83 -0.56
N THR A 225 13.38 -11.80 0.73
CA THR A 225 12.81 -10.82 1.66
C THR A 225 13.93 -9.92 2.17
N CYS A 226 13.75 -8.61 2.07
CA CYS A 226 14.72 -7.62 2.54
C CYS A 226 14.11 -6.85 3.71
N PHE A 227 14.96 -6.47 4.66
CA PHE A 227 14.58 -5.72 5.85
C PHE A 227 15.50 -4.50 5.96
N LEU A 228 14.92 -3.30 5.88
CA LEU A 228 15.61 -2.06 6.23
C LEU A 228 15.17 -1.63 7.63
N ILE A 229 16.11 -1.24 8.48
CA ILE A 229 15.83 -0.61 9.76
C ILE A 229 16.14 0.87 9.61
N ASP A 230 15.14 1.72 9.80
CA ASP A 230 15.36 3.16 9.73
C ASP A 230 15.83 3.73 11.09
N ARG A 231 16.17 5.03 11.09
CA ARG A 231 16.62 5.76 12.29
C ARG A 231 15.56 5.87 13.38
N ALA A 232 14.29 5.66 13.06
CA ALA A 232 13.20 5.58 14.01
C ALA A 232 12.95 4.14 14.48
N HIS A 233 13.85 3.21 14.14
CA HIS A 233 13.77 1.78 14.44
C HIS A 233 12.57 1.08 13.79
N THR A 234 11.95 1.69 12.79
CA THR A 234 10.90 1.04 12.01
C THR A 234 11.54 0.00 11.10
N VAL A 235 11.05 -1.23 11.17
CA VAL A 235 11.42 -2.29 10.25
C VAL A 235 10.54 -2.19 9.01
N HIS A 236 11.19 -1.96 7.88
CA HIS A 236 10.57 -1.97 6.56
C HIS A 236 10.87 -3.31 5.89
N ARG A 237 9.82 -4.09 5.64
CA ARG A 237 9.92 -5.43 5.03
C ARG A 237 9.55 -5.38 3.55
N TYR A 238 10.38 -6.00 2.72
CA TYR A 238 10.24 -6.02 1.27
C TYR A 238 10.35 -7.43 0.75
N THR A 239 9.23 -8.03 0.31
CA THR A 239 9.26 -9.35 -0.31
C THR A 239 9.17 -9.23 -1.82
N ASN A 240 10.16 -9.78 -2.51
CA ASN A 240 10.14 -9.97 -3.95
C ASN A 240 9.78 -11.42 -4.25
N TYR A 241 8.86 -11.61 -5.18
CA TYR A 241 8.51 -12.93 -5.72
C TYR A 241 8.78 -12.87 -7.22
N ASP A 242 9.46 -13.86 -7.77
CA ASP A 242 9.43 -14.09 -9.22
C ASP A 242 7.99 -14.49 -9.54
N ARG A 243 7.34 -13.72 -10.41
CA ARG A 243 6.01 -14.05 -10.94
C ARG A 243 6.16 -14.57 -12.35
#